data_AF-A0A4D6HJI6-F1
#
_entry.id   AF-A0A4D6HJI6-F1
#
_cell.length_a   1.000
_cell.length_b   1.000
_cell.length_c   1.000
_cell.angle_alpha   90.00
_cell.angle_beta   90.00
_cell.angle_gamma   90.00
#
_symmetry.space_group_name_H-M   'P 1'
#
loop_
_entity.id
_entity.type
_entity.pdbx_description
1 polymer ?
#
loop_
_entity_poly.entity_id
_entity_poly.type
_entity_poly.pdbx_seq_one_letter_code
_entity_poly.pdbx_strand_id
1 'polypeptide(L)'
;MASTDDRDDAHAIDLTTRVRRRVLPTVHRIKEPFGGFAQCLQHPDEYVGTIQYGLGQFRSDLETMSFAPEPIASLKIHRDGRQSAGSWVRRPSPFATWQLHVALFVTDTDAVDVFAHREYSWLRHPYKHYTSEGWDTHGGVKRMRALLSEHDVSFRIDRLD
;
A
#
# COMPACT_ATOMS: atom_id res chain seq x y z
N MET A 1 -30.24 9.92 5.02
CA MET A 1 -29.34 11.08 4.93
C MET A 1 -28.07 10.70 5.67
N ALA A 2 -27.00 10.34 4.96
CA ALA A 2 -25.71 10.04 5.61
C ALA A 2 -25.13 11.35 6.16
N SER A 3 -24.78 11.34 7.45
CA SER A 3 -24.18 12.49 8.14
C SER A 3 -22.92 12.93 7.39
N THR A 4 -22.67 14.23 7.33
CA THR A 4 -21.40 14.80 6.82
C THR A 4 -20.17 14.22 7.52
N ASP A 5 -20.33 13.70 8.74
CA ASP A 5 -19.30 13.06 9.57
C ASP A 5 -18.79 11.73 8.98
N ASP A 6 -19.67 10.89 8.43
CA ASP A 6 -19.28 9.60 7.81
C ASP A 6 -18.47 9.78 6.52
N ARG A 7 -18.65 10.92 5.84
CA ARG A 7 -17.91 11.23 4.60
C ARG A 7 -16.48 11.67 4.90
N ASP A 8 -16.27 12.47 5.95
CA ASP A 8 -14.92 12.89 6.34
C ASP A 8 -14.07 11.70 6.84
N ASP A 9 -14.69 10.71 7.50
CA ASP A 9 -14.01 9.46 7.91
C ASP A 9 -13.71 8.51 6.75
N ALA A 10 -14.50 8.54 5.67
CA ALA A 10 -14.22 7.75 4.46
C ALA A 10 -12.99 8.25 3.68
N HIS A 11 -12.63 9.53 3.80
CA HIS A 11 -11.39 10.10 3.22
C HIS A 11 -10.21 10.07 4.20
N ALA A 12 -10.47 9.78 5.48
CA ALA A 12 -9.48 9.83 6.53
C ALA A 12 -8.44 8.71 6.41
N ILE A 13 -7.19 9.11 6.19
CA ILE A 13 -6.01 8.27 6.40
C ILE A 13 -6.08 7.68 7.82
N ASP A 14 -5.84 6.38 7.95
CA ASP A 14 -5.87 5.69 9.24
C ASP A 14 -4.78 6.19 10.20
N LEU A 15 -4.98 5.95 11.51
CA LEU A 15 -4.05 6.41 12.54
C LEU A 15 -2.63 5.86 12.33
N THR A 16 -2.47 4.60 11.94
CA THR A 16 -1.16 3.99 11.68
C THR A 16 -0.46 4.70 10.54
N THR A 17 -1.16 4.97 9.44
CA THR A 17 -0.59 5.71 8.31
C THR A 17 -0.30 7.17 8.66
N ARG A 18 -1.17 7.85 9.42
CA ARG A 18 -0.90 9.23 9.92
C ARG A 18 0.39 9.28 10.73
N VAL A 19 0.58 8.34 11.65
CA VAL A 19 1.80 8.23 12.45
C VAL A 19 3.02 7.95 11.57
N ARG A 20 2.91 7.01 10.62
CA ARG A 20 3.99 6.69 9.68
C ARG A 20 4.40 7.90 8.83
N ARG A 21 3.44 8.65 8.29
CA ARG A 21 3.70 9.90 7.54
C ARG A 21 4.42 10.97 8.36
N ARG A 22 4.16 11.03 9.68
CA ARG A 22 4.80 11.98 10.58
C ARG A 22 6.21 11.56 11.02
N VAL A 23 6.41 10.27 11.28
CA VAL A 23 7.63 9.76 11.93
C VAL A 23 8.68 9.27 10.93
N LEU A 24 8.27 8.50 9.92
CA LEU A 24 9.21 7.83 9.00
C LEU A 24 10.10 8.80 8.21
N PRO A 25 9.69 10.03 7.85
CA PRO A 25 10.61 10.96 7.19
C PRO A 25 11.81 11.37 8.05
N THR A 26 11.58 11.60 9.34
CA THR A 26 12.69 11.91 10.25
C THR A 26 13.57 10.68 10.47
N VAL A 27 12.98 9.50 10.62
CA VAL A 27 13.73 8.24 10.72
C VAL A 27 14.58 8.01 9.46
N HIS A 28 14.04 8.31 8.28
CA HIS A 28 14.76 8.15 7.02
C HIS A 28 15.99 9.05 6.95
N ARG A 29 15.86 10.35 7.25
CA ARG A 29 17.01 11.28 7.29
C ARG A 29 18.11 10.85 8.26
N ILE A 30 17.76 10.18 9.35
CA ILE A 30 18.73 9.66 10.32
C ILE A 30 19.43 8.41 9.77
N LYS A 31 18.70 7.52 9.08
CA LYS A 31 19.21 6.24 8.57
C LYS A 31 19.97 6.34 7.25
N GLU A 32 19.58 7.28 6.39
CA GLU A 32 20.11 7.44 5.04
C GLU A 32 21.65 7.58 4.99
N PRO A 33 22.31 8.36 5.87
CA PRO A 33 23.78 8.45 5.90
C PRO A 33 24.49 7.11 6.18
N PHE A 34 23.77 6.14 6.76
CA PHE A 34 24.28 4.80 7.07
C PHE A 34 23.82 3.74 6.05
N GLY A 35 23.26 4.16 4.91
CA GLY A 35 22.73 3.27 3.87
C GLY A 35 21.38 2.63 4.21
N GLY A 36 20.72 3.07 5.29
CA GLY A 36 19.39 2.61 5.65
C GLY A 36 18.27 3.49 5.10
N PHE A 37 17.06 2.96 5.00
CA PHE A 37 15.91 3.70 4.51
C PHE A 37 14.66 3.47 5.36
N ALA A 38 13.79 4.47 5.38
CA ALA A 38 12.44 4.39 5.96
C ALA A 38 11.39 5.06 5.08
N GLN A 39 11.83 5.71 4.00
CA GLN A 39 11.01 6.14 2.87
C GLN A 39 11.66 5.63 1.60
N CYS A 40 10.87 5.40 0.55
CA CYS A 40 11.40 5.10 -0.78
C CYS A 40 10.40 5.52 -1.86
N LEU A 41 10.91 5.73 -3.07
CA LEU A 41 10.10 6.02 -4.25
C LEU A 41 9.28 4.77 -4.63
N GLN A 42 8.02 4.97 -4.97
CA GLN A 42 7.13 3.93 -5.47
C GLN A 42 7.57 3.50 -6.87
N HIS A 43 7.76 2.20 -7.08
CA HIS A 43 8.17 1.68 -8.38
C HIS A 43 6.96 1.64 -9.34
N PRO A 44 7.09 2.09 -10.60
CA PRO A 44 5.98 2.10 -11.57
C PRO A 44 5.47 0.69 -11.89
N ASP A 45 6.35 -0.32 -11.97
CA ASP A 45 5.96 -1.69 -12.30
C ASP A 45 5.12 -2.37 -11.21
N GLU A 46 4.97 -1.73 -10.05
CA GLU A 46 4.05 -2.18 -9.01
C GLU A 46 2.62 -1.69 -9.28
N TYR A 47 2.38 -0.83 -10.27
CA TYR A 47 1.07 -0.25 -10.52
C TYR A 47 0.04 -1.31 -10.93
N VAL A 48 -1.00 -1.43 -10.10
CA VAL A 48 -2.13 -2.34 -10.30
C VAL A 48 -3.19 -1.65 -11.16
N GLY A 49 -3.53 -0.42 -10.81
CA GLY A 49 -4.59 0.36 -11.41
C GLY A 49 -5.14 1.40 -10.45
N THR A 50 -6.13 2.16 -10.91
CA THR A 50 -6.80 3.20 -10.14
C THR A 50 -8.26 2.82 -9.89
N ILE A 51 -8.62 2.76 -8.62
CA ILE A 51 -9.98 2.56 -8.13
C ILE A 51 -10.72 3.89 -8.19
N GLN A 52 -11.91 3.91 -8.79
CA GLN A 52 -12.64 5.15 -9.09
C GLN A 52 -13.56 5.61 -7.95
N TYR A 53 -13.29 5.15 -6.72
CA TYR A 53 -14.00 5.53 -5.50
C TYR A 53 -13.04 5.64 -4.32
N GLY A 54 -13.53 6.25 -3.24
CA GLY A 54 -12.75 6.72 -2.10
C GLY A 54 -12.00 5.65 -1.31
N LEU A 55 -10.98 6.13 -0.60
CA LEU A 55 -10.07 5.31 0.21
C LEU A 55 -10.78 4.44 1.25
N GLY A 56 -11.76 4.98 1.97
CA GLY A 56 -12.47 4.27 3.03
C GLY A 56 -13.22 3.05 2.49
N GLN A 57 -13.94 3.20 1.38
CA GLN A 57 -14.62 2.09 0.73
C GLN A 57 -13.61 1.04 0.23
N PHE A 58 -12.51 1.47 -0.41
CA PHE A 58 -11.51 0.52 -0.90
C PHE A 58 -10.79 -0.23 0.22
N ARG A 59 -10.63 0.38 1.40
CA ARG A 59 -10.11 -0.32 2.59
C ARG A 59 -11.04 -1.43 3.05
N SER A 60 -12.35 -1.22 3.04
CA SER A 60 -13.32 -2.27 3.34
C SER A 60 -13.24 -3.43 2.35
N ASP A 61 -12.98 -3.14 1.06
CA ASP A 61 -12.75 -4.19 0.06
C ASP A 61 -11.46 -4.97 0.36
N LEU A 62 -10.37 -4.28 0.73
CA LEU A 62 -9.12 -4.92 1.16
C LEU A 62 -9.33 -5.84 2.37
N GLU A 63 -10.09 -5.40 3.37
CA GLU A 63 -10.43 -6.23 4.54
C GLU A 63 -11.24 -7.46 4.13
N THR A 64 -12.20 -7.32 3.20
CA THR A 64 -12.98 -8.43 2.64
C THR A 64 -12.09 -9.42 1.87
N MET A 65 -11.04 -8.92 1.21
CA MET A 65 -9.99 -9.72 0.58
C MET A 65 -8.95 -10.30 1.58
N SER A 66 -9.19 -10.16 2.89
CA SER A 66 -8.30 -10.62 3.98
C SER A 66 -6.94 -9.90 4.05
N PHE A 67 -6.87 -8.65 3.61
CA PHE A 67 -5.74 -7.78 3.91
C PHE A 67 -5.85 -7.21 5.32
N ALA A 68 -4.69 -6.89 5.91
CA ALA A 68 -4.58 -6.14 7.15
C ALA A 68 -3.57 -5.00 6.99
N PRO A 69 -3.69 -3.89 7.76
CA PRO A 69 -2.69 -2.83 7.75
C PRO A 69 -1.30 -3.35 8.10
N GLU A 70 -0.28 -2.85 7.39
CA GLU A 70 1.12 -3.14 7.63
C GLU A 70 1.81 -1.98 8.35
N PRO A 71 2.13 -2.14 9.64
CA PRO A 71 2.83 -1.09 10.38
C PRO A 71 4.33 -1.03 10.04
N ILE A 72 4.93 -2.16 9.67
CA ILE A 72 6.36 -2.30 9.37
C ILE A 72 6.56 -2.31 7.86
N ALA A 73 6.54 -1.12 7.27
CA ALA A 73 6.87 -0.90 5.87
C ALA A 73 7.39 0.53 5.70
N SER A 74 8.35 0.71 4.79
CA SER A 74 8.82 2.04 4.40
C SER A 74 7.67 2.90 3.87
N LEU A 75 7.69 4.21 4.16
CA LEU A 75 6.71 5.13 3.59
C LEU A 75 6.97 5.28 2.10
N LYS A 76 6.00 4.89 1.26
CA LYS A 76 6.12 5.00 -0.20
C LYS A 76 5.81 6.43 -0.63
N ILE A 77 6.63 6.95 -1.53
CA ILE A 77 6.45 8.27 -2.15
C ILE A 77 6.13 8.06 -3.62
N HIS A 78 5.00 8.59 -4.08
CA HIS A 78 4.64 8.57 -5.49
C HIS A 78 5.54 9.53 -6.29
N ARG A 79 5.63 9.35 -7.61
CA ARG A 79 6.49 10.16 -8.49
C ARG A 79 6.14 11.65 -8.49
N ASP A 80 4.87 11.97 -8.27
CA ASP A 80 4.36 13.34 -8.12
C ASP A 80 4.53 13.92 -6.69
N GLY A 81 5.18 13.19 -5.79
CA GLY A 81 5.45 13.62 -4.41
C GLY A 81 4.36 13.25 -3.39
N ARG A 82 3.23 12.67 -3.81
CA ARG A 82 2.21 12.19 -2.86
C ARG A 82 2.79 11.10 -1.95
N GLN A 83 2.43 11.12 -0.67
CA GLN A 83 2.78 10.06 0.27
C GLN A 83 1.74 8.94 0.25
N SER A 84 2.15 7.70 0.52
CA SER A 84 1.21 6.58 0.63
C SER A 84 0.15 6.84 1.69
N ALA A 85 -1.11 6.63 1.34
CA ALA A 85 -2.30 6.74 2.18
C ALA A 85 -2.68 5.42 2.87
N GLY A 86 -2.01 4.32 2.53
CA GLY A 86 -2.17 3.04 3.20
C GLY A 86 -1.06 2.07 2.80
N SER A 87 -0.82 1.08 3.65
CA SER A 87 0.13 -0.02 3.46
C SER A 87 -0.54 -1.26 4.02
N TRP A 88 -0.77 -2.26 3.18
CA TRP A 88 -1.67 -3.38 3.47
C TRP A 88 -1.06 -4.68 3.02
N VAL A 89 -1.19 -5.72 3.84
CA VAL A 89 -0.65 -7.05 3.53
C VAL A 89 -1.69 -8.13 3.60
N ARG A 90 -1.61 -9.05 2.65
CA ARG A 90 -2.33 -10.30 2.66
C ARG A 90 -1.36 -11.47 2.72
N ARG A 91 -1.63 -12.40 3.62
CA ARG A 91 -0.86 -13.63 3.81
C ARG A 91 -1.79 -14.79 4.15
N PRO A 92 -1.50 -16.02 3.69
CA PRO A 92 -2.34 -17.19 3.98
C PRO A 92 -2.28 -17.62 5.45
N SER A 93 -1.23 -17.23 6.18
CA SER A 93 -1.11 -17.43 7.63
C SER A 93 -0.15 -16.39 8.23
N PRO A 94 -0.18 -16.14 9.56
CA PRO A 94 0.66 -15.13 10.20
C PRO A 94 2.16 -15.29 9.94
N PHE A 95 2.66 -16.52 9.85
CA PHE A 95 4.07 -16.85 9.61
C PHE A 95 4.31 -17.41 8.20
N ALA A 96 3.50 -17.01 7.22
CA ALA A 96 3.80 -17.31 5.83
C ALA A 96 5.15 -16.71 5.43
N THR A 97 5.93 -17.42 4.61
CA THR A 97 7.21 -16.89 4.09
C THR A 97 7.01 -15.63 3.25
N TRP A 98 5.91 -15.57 2.49
CA TRP A 98 5.62 -14.53 1.53
C TRP A 98 4.33 -13.80 1.88
N GLN A 99 4.28 -12.53 1.54
CA GLN A 99 3.07 -11.70 1.61
C GLN A 99 2.87 -10.94 0.29
N LEU A 100 1.62 -10.64 -0.01
CA LEU A 100 1.25 -9.66 -1.02
C LEU A 100 1.09 -8.33 -0.30
N HIS A 101 1.92 -7.35 -0.63
CA HIS A 101 1.86 -6.01 -0.06
C HIS A 101 1.28 -5.05 -1.08
N VAL A 102 0.44 -4.13 -0.58
CA VAL A 102 -0.29 -3.13 -1.34
C VAL A 102 -0.04 -1.75 -0.72
N ALA A 103 0.41 -0.81 -1.54
CA ALA A 103 0.50 0.60 -1.19
C ALA A 103 -0.59 1.39 -1.90
N LEU A 104 -1.23 2.30 -1.17
CA LEU A 104 -2.35 3.11 -1.66
C LEU A 104 -1.95 4.58 -1.76
N PHE A 105 -2.41 5.29 -2.78
CA PHE A 105 -2.28 6.74 -2.89
C PHE A 105 -3.63 7.34 -3.26
N VAL A 106 -4.07 8.36 -2.53
CA VAL A 106 -5.28 9.11 -2.87
C VAL A 106 -4.92 10.13 -3.95
N THR A 107 -5.71 10.19 -5.00
CA THR A 107 -5.64 11.20 -6.08
C THR A 107 -6.43 12.45 -5.71
N ASP A 108 -6.26 13.54 -6.47
CA ASP A 108 -7.00 14.78 -6.24
C ASP A 108 -8.51 14.64 -6.50
N THR A 109 -8.92 13.61 -7.24
CA THR A 109 -10.34 13.29 -7.53
C THR A 109 -10.92 12.25 -6.58
N ASP A 110 -10.26 12.00 -5.44
CA ASP A 110 -10.62 10.96 -4.45
C ASP A 110 -10.60 9.51 -4.99
N ALA A 111 -10.08 9.30 -6.19
CA ALA A 111 -9.73 7.97 -6.67
C ALA A 111 -8.47 7.44 -5.96
N VAL A 112 -8.26 6.12 -5.96
CA VAL A 112 -7.13 5.48 -5.27
C VAL A 112 -6.23 4.77 -6.26
N ASP A 113 -4.99 5.23 -6.36
CA ASP A 113 -3.94 4.49 -7.08
C ASP A 113 -3.43 3.35 -6.21
N VAL A 114 -3.42 2.15 -6.79
CA VAL A 114 -3.06 0.92 -6.10
C VAL A 114 -1.77 0.38 -6.68
N PHE A 115 -0.81 0.11 -5.81
CA PHE A 115 0.46 -0.51 -6.15
C PHE A 115 0.64 -1.80 -5.37
N ALA A 116 1.20 -2.85 -5.97
CA ALA A 116 1.40 -4.12 -5.33
C ALA A 116 2.69 -4.81 -5.76
N HIS A 117 3.29 -5.54 -4.82
CA HIS A 117 4.39 -6.47 -5.06
C HIS A 117 4.25 -7.65 -4.09
N ARG A 118 4.91 -8.75 -4.43
CA ARG A 118 5.10 -9.88 -3.53
C ARG A 118 6.49 -9.81 -2.91
N GLU A 119 6.56 -10.03 -1.62
CA GLU A 119 7.79 -9.88 -0.84
C GLU A 119 7.83 -10.87 0.33
N TYR A 120 8.98 -10.99 0.97
CA TYR A 120 9.10 -11.73 2.22
C TYR A 120 8.25 -11.09 3.32
N SER A 121 7.59 -11.92 4.12
CA SER A 121 6.83 -11.41 5.25
C SER A 121 7.76 -10.88 6.34
N TRP A 122 7.55 -9.64 6.77
CA TRP A 122 8.34 -9.05 7.85
C TRP A 122 8.19 -9.79 9.19
N LEU A 123 7.07 -10.48 9.43
CA LEU A 123 6.84 -11.27 10.66
C LEU A 123 7.77 -12.49 10.75
N ARG A 124 8.10 -13.10 9.61
CA ARG A 124 8.95 -14.31 9.56
C ARG A 124 10.37 -14.05 9.10
N HIS A 125 10.54 -13.08 8.19
CA HIS A 125 11.80 -12.77 7.53
C HIS A 125 12.04 -11.24 7.51
N PRO A 126 12.14 -10.57 8.68
CA PRO A 126 12.23 -9.11 8.77
C PRO A 126 13.45 -8.54 8.04
N TYR A 127 14.60 -9.23 8.09
CA TYR A 127 15.80 -8.78 7.37
C TYR A 127 15.61 -8.84 5.85
N LYS A 128 15.10 -9.96 5.32
CA LYS A 128 14.86 -10.14 3.88
C LYS A 128 13.82 -9.17 3.34
N HIS A 129 12.79 -8.91 4.14
CA HIS A 129 11.79 -7.87 3.86
C HIS A 129 12.46 -6.50 3.78
N TYR A 130 13.25 -6.12 4.79
CA TYR A 130 13.95 -4.84 4.81
C TYR A 130 14.93 -4.66 3.64
N THR A 131 15.65 -5.71 3.24
CA THR A 131 16.59 -5.65 2.10
C THR A 131 15.90 -5.82 0.74
N SER A 132 14.56 -5.92 0.69
CA SER A 132 13.77 -6.16 -0.53
C SER A 132 14.23 -7.40 -1.31
N GLU A 133 14.69 -8.44 -0.62
CA GLU A 133 15.08 -9.71 -1.26
C GLU A 133 13.83 -10.36 -1.89
N GLY A 134 13.95 -10.87 -3.11
CA GLY A 134 12.84 -11.56 -3.78
C GLY A 134 11.63 -10.69 -4.11
N TRP A 135 11.82 -9.37 -4.24
CA TRP A 135 10.80 -8.40 -4.63
C TRP A 135 10.24 -8.73 -6.03
N ASP A 136 8.97 -9.15 -6.06
CA ASP A 136 8.27 -9.59 -7.28
C ASP A 136 7.11 -8.63 -7.58
N THR A 137 7.39 -7.61 -8.39
CA THR A 137 6.40 -6.60 -8.81
C THR A 137 5.34 -7.20 -9.73
N HIS A 138 5.77 -7.85 -10.81
CA HIS A 138 4.87 -8.43 -11.81
C HIS A 138 3.92 -9.47 -11.20
N GLY A 139 4.45 -10.38 -10.39
CA GLY A 139 3.63 -11.37 -9.70
C GLY A 139 2.77 -10.77 -8.60
N GLY A 140 3.18 -9.68 -7.96
CA GLY A 140 2.33 -8.93 -7.03
C GLY A 140 1.15 -8.27 -7.73
N VAL A 141 1.41 -7.51 -8.80
CA VAL A 141 0.39 -6.87 -9.63
C VAL A 141 -0.61 -7.89 -10.17
N LYS A 142 -0.13 -8.99 -10.76
CA LYS A 142 -0.99 -10.05 -11.29
C LYS A 142 -1.93 -10.61 -10.21
N ARG A 143 -1.41 -10.87 -9.01
CA ARG A 143 -2.21 -11.41 -7.89
C ARG A 143 -3.22 -10.40 -7.37
N MET A 144 -2.83 -9.12 -7.25
CA MET A 144 -3.75 -8.09 -6.81
C MET A 144 -4.89 -7.90 -7.81
N ARG A 145 -4.60 -7.84 -9.11
CA ARG A 145 -5.64 -7.75 -10.15
C ARG A 145 -6.58 -8.95 -10.15
N ALA A 146 -6.06 -10.15 -9.93
CA ALA A 146 -6.88 -11.35 -9.78
C ALA A 146 -7.83 -11.23 -8.58
N LEU A 147 -7.33 -10.81 -7.41
CA LEU A 147 -8.16 -10.60 -6.21
C LEU A 147 -9.23 -9.53 -6.44
N LEU A 148 -8.88 -8.41 -7.07
CA LEU A 148 -9.87 -7.38 -7.42
C LEU A 148 -10.96 -7.94 -8.32
N SER A 149 -10.58 -8.73 -9.33
CA SER A 149 -11.54 -9.33 -10.27
C SER A 149 -12.41 -10.40 -9.61
N GLU A 150 -11.84 -11.23 -8.73
CA GLU A 150 -12.54 -12.28 -7.97
C GLU A 150 -13.58 -11.69 -6.99
N HIS A 151 -13.40 -10.45 -6.56
CA HIS A 151 -14.28 -9.72 -5.64
C HIS A 151 -15.11 -8.63 -6.34
N ASP A 152 -15.22 -8.66 -7.68
CA ASP A 152 -15.97 -7.70 -8.49
C ASP A 152 -15.58 -6.21 -8.26
N VAL A 153 -14.34 -5.97 -7.86
CA VAL A 153 -13.78 -4.62 -7.70
C VAL A 153 -13.26 -4.09 -9.04
N SER A 154 -13.93 -3.06 -9.55
CA SER A 154 -13.55 -2.40 -10.80
C SER A 154 -12.35 -1.46 -10.62
N PHE A 155 -11.40 -1.52 -11.56
CA PHE A 155 -10.23 -0.65 -11.61
C PHE A 155 -9.91 -0.24 -13.06
N ARG A 156 -9.30 0.94 -13.23
CA ARG A 156 -8.77 1.41 -14.52
C ARG A 156 -7.26 1.24 -14.58
N ILE A 157 -6.73 0.93 -15.76
CA ILE A 157 -5.29 0.94 -16.01
C ILE A 157 -5.06 2.11 -16.96
N ASP A 158 -4.83 3.28 -16.38
CA ASP A 158 -4.36 4.41 -17.16
C ASP A 158 -2.85 4.24 -17.30
N ARG A 159 -2.35 4.28 -18.53
CA ARG A 159 -0.92 4.16 -18.78
C ARG A 159 -0.29 5.40 -18.17
N LEU A 160 0.48 5.23 -17.09
CA LEU A 160 1.31 6.29 -16.52
C LEU A 160 2.43 6.54 -17.54
N ASP A 161 2.19 7.46 -18.47
CA ASP A 161 3.19 7.95 -19.44
C ASP A 161 4.37 8.62 -18.72
#